data_AF-A0A9E4F2I6-F1
#
_entry.id   AF-A0A9E4F2I6-F1
#
_cell.length_a   1.000
_cell.length_b   1.000
_cell.length_c   1.000
_cell.angle_alpha   90.00
_cell.angle_beta   90.00
_cell.angle_gamma   90.00
#
_symmetry.space_group_name_H-M   'P 1'
#
loop_
_entity.id
_entity.type
_entity.pdbx_description
1 polymer ?
#
loop_
_entity_poly.entity_id
_entity_poly.type
_entity_poly.pdbx_seq_one_letter_code
_entity_poly.pdbx_strand_id
1 'polypeptide(L)'
;MLIRIRRRVGAENVDRLWLFEPLREDWRELGLAVLSTFSGEAGRRLVFSFAYVATRTGHGLSITDELKQVGEAAPRFLDDVLRGVEERALRLGVVRQGGVAREVEIGGSEESYSELVAEYEIETEEDADL
;
A
#
# COMPACT_ATOMS: atom_id res chain seq x y z
N MET A 1 -5.83 4.99 2.23
CA MET A 1 -4.47 4.45 2.40
C MET A 1 -3.38 5.38 1.85
N LEU A 2 -3.42 5.72 0.56
CA LEU A 2 -2.38 6.45 -0.17
C LEU A 2 -2.00 7.80 0.47
N ILE A 3 -2.98 8.61 0.90
CA ILE A 3 -2.73 9.89 1.59
C ILE A 3 -1.85 9.70 2.85
N ARG A 4 -2.00 8.58 3.57
CA ARG A 4 -1.20 8.31 4.78
C ARG A 4 0.22 7.89 4.43
N ILE A 5 0.39 7.10 3.36
CA ILE A 5 1.72 6.74 2.84
C ILE A 5 2.46 8.02 2.42
N ARG A 6 1.82 8.89 1.62
CA ARG A 6 2.40 10.18 1.21
C ARG A 6 2.83 11.03 2.40
N ARG A 7 2.02 11.14 3.45
CA ARG A 7 2.38 11.91 4.66
C ARG A 7 3.60 11.37 5.41
N ARG A 8 3.86 10.06 5.35
CA ARG A 8 4.96 9.41 6.07
C ARG A 8 6.25 9.34 5.26
N VAL A 9 6.13 9.22 3.93
CA VAL A 9 7.27 8.90 3.04
C VAL A 9 7.56 10.00 2.03
N GLY A 10 6.57 10.83 1.66
CA GLY A 10 6.68 11.78 0.54
C GLY A 10 6.52 11.07 -0.81
N ALA A 11 5.77 11.67 -1.74
CA ALA A 11 5.52 11.08 -3.05
C ALA A 11 6.82 10.99 -3.89
N GLU A 12 7.69 11.97 -3.73
CA GLU A 12 8.99 12.09 -4.39
C GLU A 12 9.96 10.96 -4.05
N ASN A 13 9.75 10.31 -2.90
CA ASN A 13 10.60 9.21 -2.46
C ASN A 13 10.05 7.85 -2.91
N VAL A 14 8.79 7.76 -3.38
CA VAL A 14 8.16 6.50 -3.76
C VAL A 14 8.58 6.13 -5.19
N ASP A 15 9.15 4.94 -5.33
CA ASP A 15 9.54 4.37 -6.63
C ASP A 15 8.36 3.56 -7.20
N ARG A 16 7.89 2.55 -6.47
CA ARG A 16 6.74 1.72 -6.82
C ARG A 16 5.86 1.41 -5.63
N LEU A 17 4.59 1.13 -5.91
CA LEU A 17 3.58 0.68 -4.97
C LEU A 17 3.01 -0.67 -5.44
N TRP A 18 2.77 -1.57 -4.49
CA TRP A 18 2.01 -2.80 -4.69
C TRP A 18 0.81 -2.75 -3.75
N LEU A 19 -0.36 -2.58 -4.34
CA LEU A 19 -1.62 -2.35 -3.63
C LEU A 19 -2.42 -3.65 -3.58
N PHE A 20 -2.71 -4.13 -2.38
CA PHE A 20 -3.57 -5.29 -2.20
C PHE A 20 -5.02 -4.83 -2.05
N GLU A 21 -5.94 -5.58 -2.62
CA GLU A 21 -7.37 -5.37 -2.38
C GLU A 21 -7.66 -5.44 -0.86
N PRO A 22 -8.30 -4.41 -0.28
CA PRO A 22 -8.63 -4.42 1.13
C PRO A 22 -9.61 -5.55 1.49
N LEU A 23 -9.38 -6.20 2.62
CA LEU A 23 -10.36 -7.10 3.23
C LEU A 23 -11.43 -6.28 3.94
N ARG A 24 -12.65 -6.32 3.42
CA ARG A 24 -13.82 -5.65 4.01
C ARG A 24 -14.71 -6.67 4.72
N GLU A 25 -15.06 -6.37 5.98
CA GLU A 25 -16.02 -7.11 6.80
C GLU A 25 -16.91 -6.09 7.54
N ASP A 26 -18.16 -5.93 7.13
CA ASP A 26 -19.18 -5.04 7.73
C ASP A 26 -18.68 -3.67 8.20
N TRP A 27 -18.20 -3.59 9.45
CA TRP A 27 -17.73 -2.38 10.13
C TRP A 27 -16.21 -2.20 10.10
N ARG A 28 -15.46 -3.10 9.48
CA ARG A 28 -14.01 -3.14 9.48
C ARG A 28 -13.44 -3.33 8.08
N GLU A 29 -12.37 -2.61 7.78
CA GLU A 29 -11.55 -2.82 6.60
C GLU A 29 -10.09 -2.99 7.03
N LEU A 30 -9.41 -3.99 6.47
CA LEU A 30 -7.97 -4.17 6.58
C LEU A 30 -7.35 -3.96 5.21
N GLY A 31 -6.36 -3.08 5.12
CA GLY A 31 -5.62 -2.88 3.88
C GLY A 31 -4.13 -3.03 4.07
N LEU A 32 -3.47 -3.45 2.99
CA LEU A 32 -2.04 -3.67 2.92
C LEU A 32 -1.51 -3.06 1.63
N ALA A 33 -0.38 -2.38 1.72
CA ALA A 33 0.44 -2.00 0.59
C ALA A 33 1.91 -2.33 0.87
N VAL A 34 2.64 -2.58 -0.19
CA VAL A 34 4.11 -2.57 -0.17
C VAL A 34 4.57 -1.38 -1.01
N LEU A 35 5.66 -0.75 -0.61
CA LEU A 35 6.27 0.32 -1.38
C LEU A 35 7.77 0.16 -1.40
N SER A 36 8.37 0.41 -2.55
CA SER A 36 9.78 0.69 -2.68
C SER A 36 10.00 2.19 -2.65
N THR A 37 11.05 2.63 -1.96
CA THR A 37 11.47 4.03 -1.97
C THR A 37 12.86 4.15 -2.54
N PHE A 38 13.15 5.29 -3.17
CA PHE A 38 14.52 5.67 -3.45
C PHE A 38 15.30 5.72 -2.13
N SER A 39 16.49 5.13 -2.14
CA SER A 39 17.44 5.29 -1.05
C SER A 39 18.48 6.33 -1.48
N GLY A 40 19.12 7.00 -0.51
CA GLY A 40 20.23 7.91 -0.80
C GLY A 40 21.44 7.24 -1.46
N GLU A 41 21.49 5.91 -1.49
CA GLU A 41 22.49 5.12 -2.20
C GLU A 41 21.99 4.71 -3.60
N ALA A 42 22.79 5.03 -4.62
CA ALA A 42 22.48 4.71 -5.99
C ALA A 42 22.35 3.19 -6.18
N GLY A 43 21.21 2.74 -6.71
CA GLY A 43 20.97 1.33 -7.05
C GLY A 43 20.36 0.48 -5.93
N ARG A 44 20.01 1.06 -4.78
CA ARG A 44 19.27 0.39 -3.72
C ARG A 44 17.89 1.04 -3.51
N ARG A 45 16.94 0.23 -3.05
CA ARG A 45 15.59 0.63 -2.66
C ARG A 45 15.31 0.11 -1.28
N LEU A 46 14.80 0.98 -0.42
CA LEU A 46 14.21 0.56 0.84
C LEU A 46 12.81 0.05 0.54
N VAL A 47 12.45 -1.09 1.12
CA VAL A 47 11.12 -1.68 0.94
C VAL A 47 10.38 -1.59 2.27
N PHE A 48 9.16 -1.07 2.21
CA PHE A 48 8.27 -0.95 3.36
C PHE A 48 6.98 -1.70 3.13
N SER A 49 6.41 -2.24 4.19
CA SER A 49 4.99 -2.61 4.25
C SER A 49 4.23 -1.51 4.98
N PHE A 50 3.10 -1.10 4.42
CA PHE A 50 2.12 -0.24 5.06
C PHE A 50 0.84 -1.04 5.29
N ALA A 51 0.42 -1.19 6.53
CA ALA A 51 -0.83 -1.84 6.88
C ALA A 51 -1.75 -0.84 7.59
N TYR A 52 -3.05 -0.93 7.35
CA TYR A 52 -4.03 -0.18 8.13
C TYR A 52 -5.25 -1.02 8.48
N VAL A 53 -5.90 -0.63 9.56
CA VAL A 53 -7.22 -1.09 9.97
C VAL A 53 -8.12 0.13 10.08
N ALA A 54 -9.15 0.18 9.24
CA ALA A 54 -10.23 1.14 9.36
C ALA A 54 -11.43 0.47 10.04
N THR A 55 -12.07 1.16 10.97
CA THR A 55 -13.20 0.68 11.75
C THR A 55 -14.26 1.76 11.76
N ARG A 56 -15.44 1.46 11.22
CA ARG A 56 -16.62 2.31 11.27
C ARG A 56 -17.31 2.08 12.61
N THR A 57 -17.31 3.11 13.44
CA THR A 57 -18.01 3.11 14.72
C THR A 57 -19.27 3.96 14.61
N GLY A 58 -20.18 3.85 15.58
CA GLY A 58 -21.36 4.74 15.66
C GLY A 58 -21.03 6.24 15.79
N HIS A 59 -19.76 6.60 15.99
CA HIS A 59 -19.26 7.98 16.09
C HIS A 59 -18.38 8.40 14.91
N GLY A 60 -18.22 7.56 13.88
CA GLY A 60 -17.42 7.84 12.69
C GLY A 60 -16.32 6.81 12.42
N LEU A 61 -15.41 7.17 11.50
CA LEU A 61 -14.34 6.29 11.02
C LEU A 61 -13.08 6.44 11.89
N SER A 62 -12.64 5.34 12.51
CA SER A 62 -11.34 5.23 13.18
C SER A 62 -10.36 4.50 12.28
N ILE A 63 -9.13 4.99 12.16
CA ILE A 63 -8.08 4.35 11.35
C ILE A 63 -6.80 4.24 12.17
N THR A 64 -6.28 3.02 12.28
CA THR A 64 -4.95 2.74 12.84
C THR A 64 -4.06 2.22 11.72
N ASP A 65 -2.82 2.70 11.63
CA ASP A 65 -1.92 2.29 10.55
C ASP A 65 -0.45 2.22 10.97
N GLU A 66 0.27 1.27 10.39
CA GLU A 66 1.67 0.93 10.68
C GLU A 66 2.47 0.96 9.38
N LEU A 67 3.65 1.60 9.42
CA LEU A 67 4.64 1.57 8.35
C LEU A 67 5.90 0.89 8.90
N LYS A 68 6.33 -0.18 8.24
CA LYS A 68 7.48 -0.97 8.67
C LYS A 68 8.42 -1.24 7.52
N GLN A 69 9.72 -0.99 7.73
CA GLN A 69 10.74 -1.40 6.78
C GLN A 69 10.88 -2.92 6.81
N VAL A 70 10.71 -3.56 5.66
CA VAL A 70 10.77 -5.02 5.50
C VAL A 70 12.10 -5.48 4.89
N GLY A 71 12.85 -4.58 4.26
CA GLY A 71 14.17 -4.88 3.74
C GLY A 71 14.74 -3.79 2.87
N GLU A 72 15.80 -4.15 2.16
CA GLU A 72 16.48 -3.31 1.18
C GLU A 72 17.01 -4.19 0.05
N ALA A 73 16.71 -3.80 -1.19
CA ALA A 73 17.02 -4.59 -2.37
C ALA A 73 17.46 -3.71 -3.53
N ALA A 74 18.21 -4.29 -4.46
CA ALA A 74 18.38 -3.67 -5.77
C ALA A 74 17.05 -3.80 -6.56
N PRO A 75 16.74 -2.89 -7.50
CA PRO A 75 15.48 -2.92 -8.24
C PRO A 75 15.13 -4.27 -8.86
N ARG A 76 16.13 -4.98 -9.41
CA ARG A 76 15.96 -6.33 -10.01
C ARG A 76 15.51 -7.44 -9.04
N PHE A 77 15.52 -7.19 -7.73
CA PHE A 77 15.14 -8.17 -6.70
C PHE A 77 13.86 -7.77 -5.96
N LEU A 78 13.17 -6.70 -6.39
CA LEU A 78 11.95 -6.24 -5.73
C LEU A 78 10.84 -7.30 -5.79
N ASP A 79 10.70 -8.00 -6.91
CA ASP A 79 9.72 -9.07 -7.09
C ASP A 79 9.92 -10.23 -6.09
N ASP A 80 11.18 -10.57 -5.79
CA ASP A 80 11.48 -11.62 -4.81
C ASP A 80 11.16 -11.17 -3.38
N VAL A 81 11.40 -9.90 -3.05
CA VAL A 81 11.01 -9.33 -1.75
C VAL A 81 9.50 -9.29 -1.62
N LEU A 82 8.79 -8.89 -2.69
CA LEU A 82 7.34 -8.82 -2.74
C LEU A 82 6.73 -10.21 -2.53
N ARG A 83 7.21 -11.24 -3.23
CA ARG A 83 6.76 -12.63 -3.05
C ARG A 83 6.84 -13.06 -1.58
N GLY A 84 7.94 -12.72 -0.91
CA GLY A 84 8.09 -12.98 0.53
C GLY A 84 7.11 -12.20 1.42
N VAL A 85 6.68 -11.00 1.01
CA VAL A 85 5.62 -10.25 1.70
C VAL A 85 4.25 -10.88 1.46
N GLU A 86 3.93 -11.24 0.21
CA GLU A 86 2.67 -11.90 -0.18
C GLU A 86 2.47 -13.21 0.59
N GLU A 87 3.48 -14.08 0.63
CA GLU A 87 3.44 -15.34 1.37
C GLU A 87 3.18 -15.13 2.87
N ARG A 88 3.77 -14.08 3.46
CA ARG A 88 3.54 -13.72 4.87
C ARG A 88 2.14 -13.17 5.09
N ALA A 89 1.70 -12.26 4.23
CA ALA A 89 0.39 -11.63 4.34
C ALA A 89 -0.74 -12.66 4.20
N LEU A 90 -0.59 -13.60 3.26
CA LEU A 90 -1.54 -14.70 3.05
C LEU A 90 -1.62 -15.60 4.29
N ARG A 91 -0.47 -16.00 4.83
CA ARG A 91 -0.41 -16.83 6.05
C ARG A 91 -1.03 -16.14 7.27
N LEU A 92 -0.95 -14.81 7.34
CA LEU A 92 -1.54 -14.02 8.42
C LEU A 92 -3.01 -13.65 8.18
N GLY A 93 -3.59 -14.01 7.03
CA GLY A 93 -4.98 -13.69 6.69
C GLY A 93 -5.24 -12.20 6.45
N VAL A 94 -4.22 -11.43 6.05
CA VAL A 94 -4.33 -9.98 5.78
C VAL A 94 -4.65 -9.71 4.30
N VAL A 95 -4.49 -10.71 3.44
CA VAL A 95 -4.87 -10.69 2.02
C VAL A 95 -5.61 -11.98 1.67
N ARG A 96 -6.49 -11.93 0.66
CA ARG A 96 -7.24 -13.12 0.22
C ARG A 96 -6.32 -14.12 -0.47
N GLN A 97 -6.69 -15.40 -0.41
CA GLN A 97 -6.03 -16.41 -1.23
C GLN A 97 -6.23 -16.08 -2.72
N GLY A 98 -5.12 -15.98 -3.46
CA GLY A 98 -5.14 -15.57 -4.86
C GLY A 98 -5.27 -14.05 -5.08
N GLY A 99 -5.29 -13.24 -4.01
CA GLY A 99 -5.19 -11.79 -4.11
C GLY A 99 -3.81 -11.39 -4.60
N VAL A 100 -3.73 -10.87 -5.83
CA VAL A 100 -2.48 -10.37 -6.43
C VAL A 100 -2.40 -8.87 -6.18
N ALA A 101 -1.23 -8.37 -5.82
CA ALA A 101 -1.05 -6.94 -5.68
C ALA A 101 -1.08 -6.26 -7.05
N ARG A 102 -1.81 -5.14 -7.15
CA ARG A 102 -1.68 -4.23 -8.29
C ARG A 102 -0.38 -3.45 -8.15
N GLU A 103 0.53 -3.66 -9.08
CA GLU A 103 1.75 -2.85 -9.18
C GLU A 103 1.45 -1.50 -9.84
N VAL A 104 1.96 -0.43 -9.25
CA VAL A 104 1.88 0.93 -9.77
C VAL A 104 3.26 1.58 -9.68
N GLU A 105 3.77 2.05 -10.81
CA GLU A 105 4.99 2.83 -10.87
C GLU A 105 4.69 4.31 -10.57
N ILE A 106 5.42 4.89 -9.61
CA ILE A 106 5.32 6.30 -9.25
C ILE A 106 6.55 7.08 -9.73
N GLY A 107 7.74 6.46 -9.62
CA GLY A 107 8.99 7.05 -10.09
C GLY A 107 9.34 8.40 -9.42
N GLY A 108 8.83 8.66 -8.21
CA GLY A 108 9.00 9.92 -7.51
C GLY A 108 8.17 11.08 -8.07
N SER A 109 7.19 10.80 -8.94
CA SER A 109 6.32 11.80 -9.54
C SER A 109 5.15 12.14 -8.63
N GLU A 110 5.08 13.41 -8.20
CA GLU A 110 3.94 13.93 -7.45
C GLU A 110 2.64 13.93 -8.28
N GLU A 111 2.76 14.13 -9.60
CA GLU A 111 1.63 14.04 -10.53
C GLU A 111 1.09 12.62 -10.58
N SER A 112 1.95 11.62 -10.85
CA SER A 112 1.53 10.21 -10.91
C SER A 112 0.98 9.70 -9.59
N TYR A 113 1.53 10.17 -8.45
CA TYR A 113 0.96 9.85 -7.14
C TYR A 113 -0.42 10.46 -6.94
N SER A 114 -0.61 11.72 -7.37
CA SER A 114 -1.89 12.42 -7.24
C SER A 114 -2.97 11.81 -8.13
N GLU A 115 -2.62 11.39 -9.35
CA GLU A 115 -3.51 10.64 -10.24
C GLU A 115 -3.96 9.32 -9.59
N LEU A 116 -3.03 8.56 -9.00
CA LEU A 116 -3.36 7.34 -8.28
C LEU A 116 -4.28 7.58 -7.08
N VAL A 117 -4.08 8.69 -6.34
CA VAL A 117 -4.98 9.06 -5.25
C VAL A 117 -6.39 9.34 -5.77
N ALA A 118 -6.52 10.10 -6.86
CA ALA A 118 -7.82 10.45 -7.44
C ALA A 118 -8.55 9.20 -7.97
N GLU A 119 -7.83 8.26 -8.59
CA GLU A 119 -8.39 6.99 -9.04
C GLU A 119 -9.06 6.22 -7.89
N TYR A 120 -8.37 6.06 -6.77
CA TYR A 120 -8.89 5.34 -5.61
C TYR A 120 -9.98 6.10 -4.84
N GLU A 121 -10.05 7.43 -4.94
CA GLU A 121 -11.16 8.20 -4.37
C GLU A 121 -12.45 7.92 -5.14
N ILE A 122 -12.39 7.91 -6.48
CA ILE A 122 -13.53 7.62 -7.36
C ILE A 122 -14.06 6.19 -7.14
N GLU A 123 -13.17 5.19 -7.07
CA GLU A 123 -13.57 3.80 -6.83
C GLU A 123 -14.33 3.61 -5.50
N THR A 124 -13.97 4.35 -4.45
CA THR A 124 -14.69 4.28 -3.17
C THR A 124 -16.07 4.93 -3.19
N GLU A 125 -16.31 5.91 -4.07
CA GLU A 125 -17.63 6.56 -4.19
C GLU A 125 -18.60 5.67 -4.98
N GLU A 126 -18.14 4.99 -6.05
CA GLU A 126 -18.97 4.07 -6.83
C GLU A 126 -19.39 2.81 -6.04
N ASP A 127 -18.52 2.30 -5.16
CA ASP A 127 -18.83 1.19 -4.25
C ASP A 127 -19.86 1.56 -3.15
N ALA A 128 -20.08 2.87 -2.88
CA ALA A 128 -20.96 3.34 -1.80
C ALA A 128 -22.42 3.53 -2.24
N ASP A 129 -22.71 3.51 -3.54
CA ASP A 129 -24.02 3.74 -4.15
C ASP A 129 -24.75 2.45 -4.60
N LEU A 130 -24.23 1.27 -4.26
CA LEU A 130 -24.84 -0.06 -4.47
C LEU A 130 -25.38 -0.69 -3.18
#